data_AF-A0AA88LEJ1-F1
#
_entry.id   AF-A0AA88LEJ1-F1
#
_cell.length_a   1.000
_cell.length_b   1.000
_cell.length_c   1.000
_cell.angle_alpha   90.00
_cell.angle_beta   90.00
_cell.angle_gamma   90.00
#
_symmetry.space_group_name_H-M   'P 1'
#
loop_
_entity.id
_entity.type
_entity.pdbx_description
1 polymer ?
#
loop_
_entity_poly.entity_id
_entity_poly.type
_entity_poly.pdbx_seq_one_letter_code
_entity_poly.pdbx_strand_id
1 'polypeptide(L)'
;MTEGLTNLEAEAWKRKERLKSLKSGNTNRNSDDSTNLSSLPRPQFRNYKPISEDLKHAVGEAAKRGDVEMEVADSLEKAKDLPVVEEIDVTNLAPRKPDWDLKRDVAKKLELLERRTKRAIAELIRERLKAEGMTNIAETVSVGAATAPKEVDED
;
A
#
# COMPACT_ATOMS: atom_id res chain seq x y z
N MET A 1 -62.17 -51.43 24.81
CA MET A 1 -63.10 -52.32 24.07
C MET A 1 -62.59 -52.50 22.64
N THR A 2 -61.54 -53.31 22.45
CA THR A 2 -60.99 -53.66 21.12
C THR A 2 -60.50 -55.11 21.09
N GLU A 3 -61.03 -55.95 21.98
CA GLU A 3 -60.64 -57.35 22.09
C GLU A 3 -61.51 -58.16 21.12
N GLY A 4 -61.10 -58.20 19.86
CA GLY A 4 -61.82 -58.92 18.79
C GLY A 4 -61.68 -58.34 17.39
N LEU A 5 -60.97 -57.22 17.21
CA LEU A 5 -60.74 -56.63 15.89
C LEU A 5 -59.49 -57.21 15.22
N THR A 6 -59.52 -57.30 13.89
CA THR A 6 -58.36 -57.74 13.10
C THR A 6 -57.19 -56.76 13.26
N ASN A 7 -55.95 -57.21 13.04
CA ASN A 7 -54.76 -56.38 13.27
C ASN A 7 -54.82 -55.03 12.51
N LEU A 8 -55.37 -55.04 11.29
CA LEU A 8 -55.49 -53.85 10.43
C LEU A 8 -56.52 -52.83 10.97
N GLU A 9 -57.62 -53.31 11.54
CA GLU A 9 -58.64 -52.45 12.15
C GLU A 9 -58.15 -51.84 13.47
N ALA A 10 -57.39 -52.59 14.26
CA ALA A 10 -56.76 -52.09 15.48
C ALA A 10 -55.75 -50.95 15.18
N GLU A 11 -54.95 -51.08 14.12
CA GLU A 11 -54.05 -50.01 13.69
C GLU A 11 -54.79 -48.77 13.15
N ALA A 12 -55.87 -48.97 12.39
CA ALA A 12 -56.70 -47.87 11.91
C ALA A 12 -57.30 -47.05 13.07
N TRP A 13 -57.71 -47.74 14.15
CA TRP A 13 -58.25 -47.10 15.34
C TRP A 13 -57.17 -46.29 16.09
N LYS A 14 -55.96 -46.84 16.26
CA LYS A 14 -54.80 -46.11 16.82
C LYS A 14 -54.46 -44.87 16.01
N ARG A 15 -54.49 -44.95 14.67
CA ARG A 15 -54.28 -43.79 13.78
C ARG A 15 -55.37 -42.74 13.97
N LYS A 16 -56.63 -43.15 14.07
CA LYS A 16 -57.77 -42.25 14.29
C LYS A 16 -57.65 -41.51 15.61
N GLU A 17 -57.25 -42.19 16.68
CA GLU A 17 -57.04 -41.58 17.99
C GLU A 17 -55.88 -40.57 17.97
N ARG A 18 -54.76 -40.92 17.32
CA ARG A 18 -53.62 -40.01 17.10
C ARG A 18 -53.98 -38.79 16.26
N LEU A 19 -54.80 -38.95 15.22
CA LEU A 19 -55.27 -37.83 14.41
C LEU A 19 -56.23 -36.93 15.20
N LYS A 20 -57.07 -37.51 16.08
CA LYS A 20 -57.97 -36.75 16.93
C LYS A 20 -57.20 -35.91 17.96
N SER A 21 -56.14 -36.45 18.56
CA SER A 21 -55.28 -35.69 19.49
C SER A 21 -54.55 -34.55 18.77
N LEU A 22 -53.98 -34.82 17.59
CA LEU A 22 -53.34 -33.78 16.75
C LEU A 22 -54.33 -32.67 16.34
N LYS A 23 -55.56 -33.04 15.97
CA LYS A 23 -56.58 -32.07 15.57
C LYS A 23 -57.01 -31.18 16.74
N SER A 24 -57.17 -31.75 17.94
CA SER A 24 -57.50 -30.96 19.15
C SER A 24 -56.36 -30.05 19.61
N GLY A 25 -55.10 -30.49 19.47
CA GLY A 25 -53.94 -29.66 19.81
C GLY A 25 -53.77 -28.46 18.87
N ASN A 26 -54.17 -28.59 17.61
CA ASN A 26 -54.06 -27.51 16.64
C ASN A 26 -55.15 -26.43 16.80
N THR A 27 -56.36 -26.80 17.25
CA THR A 27 -57.43 -25.82 17.50
C THR A 27 -57.13 -24.91 18.69
N ASN A 28 -56.40 -25.41 19.69
CA ASN A 28 -56.03 -24.65 20.89
C ASN A 28 -54.81 -23.73 20.68
N ARG A 29 -53.99 -23.98 19.66
CA ARG A 29 -52.84 -23.12 19.33
C ARG A 29 -53.23 -21.79 18.69
N ASN A 30 -54.40 -21.71 18.07
CA ASN A 30 -54.88 -20.46 17.45
C ASN A 30 -55.54 -19.49 18.45
N SER A 31 -55.88 -19.92 19.67
CA SER A 31 -56.52 -19.04 20.69
C SER A 31 -55.52 -18.33 21.61
N ASP A 32 -54.35 -18.93 21.85
CA ASP A 32 -53.35 -18.43 22.80
C ASP A 32 -52.42 -17.33 22.25
N ASP A 33 -52.53 -16.99 20.97
CA ASP A 33 -51.67 -15.97 20.34
C ASP A 33 -52.19 -14.53 20.55
N SER A 34 -53.39 -14.38 21.13
CA SER A 34 -54.03 -13.07 21.34
C SER A 34 -53.62 -12.36 22.64
N THR A 35 -53.13 -13.10 23.64
CA THR A 35 -52.78 -12.56 24.98
C THR A 35 -51.32 -12.12 25.11
N ASN A 36 -50.45 -12.49 24.16
CA ASN A 36 -49.01 -12.21 24.19
C ASN A 36 -48.60 -10.93 23.44
N LEU A 37 -49.54 -10.16 22.87
CA LEU A 37 -49.22 -8.90 22.17
C LEU A 37 -48.69 -7.79 23.08
N SER A 38 -48.95 -7.87 24.40
CA SER A 38 -48.60 -6.81 25.36
C SER A 38 -47.16 -6.87 25.86
N SER A 39 -46.41 -7.96 25.60
CA SER A 39 -45.00 -8.10 26.03
C SER A 39 -43.98 -7.92 24.90
N LEU A 40 -44.42 -7.63 23.68
CA LEU A 40 -43.53 -7.49 22.53
C LEU A 40 -42.71 -6.18 22.62
N PRO A 41 -41.41 -6.22 22.34
CA PRO A 41 -40.58 -5.02 22.29
C PRO A 41 -41.03 -4.09 21.15
N ARG A 42 -41.02 -2.77 21.41
CA ARG A 42 -41.48 -1.77 20.43
C ARG A 42 -40.51 -1.66 19.24
N PRO A 43 -41.01 -1.57 18.00
CA PRO A 43 -40.16 -1.45 16.81
C PRO A 43 -39.44 -0.09 16.78
N GLN A 44 -38.15 -0.10 16.43
CA GLN A 44 -37.36 1.12 16.20
C GLN A 44 -37.12 1.32 14.70
N PHE A 45 -37.42 2.52 14.20
CA PHE A 45 -37.33 2.84 12.78
C PHE A 45 -36.06 3.65 12.51
N ARG A 46 -35.17 3.13 11.64
CA ARG A 46 -33.94 3.81 11.20
C ARG A 46 -34.06 4.35 9.77
N ASN A 47 -34.54 3.52 8.84
CA ASN A 47 -34.65 3.87 7.41
C ASN A 47 -36.10 4.17 6.97
N TYR A 48 -37.08 4.13 7.87
CA TYR A 48 -38.49 4.31 7.56
C TYR A 48 -39.09 5.45 8.37
N LYS A 49 -39.93 6.28 7.75
CA LYS A 49 -40.67 7.35 8.41
C LYS A 49 -42.13 6.94 8.57
N PRO A 50 -42.58 6.54 9.78
CA PRO A 50 -43.95 6.15 9.99
C PRO A 50 -44.91 7.33 9.83
N ILE A 51 -46.08 7.03 9.26
CA ILE A 51 -47.13 8.03 9.00
C ILE A 51 -47.93 8.33 10.29
N SER A 52 -48.12 7.33 11.16
CA SER A 52 -48.85 7.47 12.42
C SER A 52 -48.05 8.21 13.49
N GLU A 53 -48.72 9.13 14.20
CA GLU A 53 -48.16 9.96 15.28
C GLU A 53 -47.48 9.11 16.37
N ASP A 54 -48.12 8.03 16.82
CA ASP A 54 -47.64 7.18 17.92
C ASP A 54 -46.29 6.49 17.63
N LEU A 55 -45.99 6.25 16.35
CA LEU A 55 -44.77 5.58 15.91
C LEU A 55 -43.64 6.56 15.56
N LYS A 56 -43.92 7.87 15.45
CA LYS A 56 -42.89 8.89 15.14
C LYS A 56 -41.83 8.99 16.24
N HIS A 57 -42.21 8.77 17.49
CA HIS A 57 -41.29 8.78 18.63
C HIS A 57 -40.32 7.59 18.64
N ALA A 58 -40.59 6.55 17.87
CA ALA A 58 -39.74 5.36 17.76
C ALA A 58 -38.72 5.47 16.60
N VAL A 59 -38.65 6.62 15.92
CA VAL A 59 -37.63 6.92 14.90
C VAL A 59 -36.34 7.34 15.59
N GLY A 60 -35.24 6.64 15.33
CA GLY A 60 -33.93 6.96 15.89
C GLY A 60 -33.32 8.24 15.31
N GLU A 61 -32.33 8.82 16.00
CA GLU A 61 -31.58 9.96 15.47
C GLU A 61 -30.91 9.58 14.15
N ALA A 62 -31.13 10.38 13.11
CA ALA A 62 -30.49 10.17 11.82
C ALA A 62 -28.98 10.39 11.99
N ALA A 63 -28.17 9.43 11.55
CA ALA A 63 -26.72 9.55 11.59
C ALA A 63 -26.31 10.82 10.81
N LYS A 64 -25.72 11.78 11.54
CA LYS A 64 -25.11 12.96 10.93
C LYS A 64 -23.95 12.47 10.07
N ARG A 65 -23.97 12.79 8.78
CA ARG A 65 -22.83 12.52 7.89
C ARG A 65 -21.65 13.33 8.45
N GLY A 66 -20.48 12.72 8.54
CA GLY A 66 -19.26 13.42 8.94
C GLY A 66 -19.01 14.61 8.03
N ASP A 67 -18.34 15.63 8.56
CA ASP A 67 -17.97 16.81 7.78
C ASP A 67 -16.83 16.45 6.82
N VAL A 68 -17.20 16.20 5.56
CA VAL A 68 -16.30 15.74 4.51
C VAL A 68 -15.26 16.80 4.18
N GLU A 69 -15.58 18.08 4.40
CA GLU A 69 -14.67 19.19 4.11
C GLU A 69 -13.46 19.20 5.04
N MET A 70 -13.66 18.87 6.32
CA MET A 70 -12.54 18.74 7.27
C MET A 70 -11.65 17.55 6.95
N GLU A 71 -12.23 16.40 6.61
CA GLU A 71 -11.46 15.19 6.27
C GLU A 71 -10.63 15.39 4.99
N VAL A 72 -11.20 16.05 3.98
CA VAL A 72 -10.49 16.39 2.74
C VAL A 72 -9.38 17.41 3.00
N ALA A 73 -9.61 18.40 3.87
CA ALA A 73 -8.58 19.37 4.26
C ALA A 73 -7.39 18.70 4.96
N ASP A 74 -7.65 17.81 5.93
CA ASP A 74 -6.62 17.04 6.64
C ASP A 74 -5.82 16.14 5.68
N SER A 75 -6.48 15.51 4.71
CA SER A 75 -5.82 14.68 3.69
C SER A 75 -4.93 15.51 2.77
N LEU A 76 -5.35 16.72 2.40
CA LEU A 76 -4.56 17.63 1.56
C LEU A 76 -3.34 18.19 2.30
N GLU A 77 -3.46 18.46 3.60
CA GLU A 77 -2.33 18.90 4.42
C GLU A 77 -1.28 17.79 4.56
N LYS A 78 -1.70 16.57 4.89
CA LYS A 78 -0.81 15.40 4.95
C LYS A 78 -0.12 15.07 3.62
N ALA A 79 -0.78 15.35 2.50
CA ALA A 79 -0.20 15.12 1.16
C ALA A 79 0.89 16.14 0.81
N LYS A 80 0.87 17.35 1.38
CA LYS A 80 1.91 18.38 1.18
C LYS A 80 3.18 18.08 1.97
N ASP A 81 3.06 17.43 3.12
CA ASP A 81 4.18 17.07 3.99
C ASP A 81 4.98 15.86 3.51
N LEU A 82 4.50 15.14 2.49
CA LEU A 82 5.31 14.13 1.84
C LEU A 82 6.46 14.85 1.12
N PRO A 83 7.73 14.55 1.45
CA PRO A 83 8.85 15.11 0.71
C PRO A 83 8.65 14.68 -0.73
N VAL A 84 8.39 15.65 -1.61
CA VAL A 84 8.42 15.48 -3.05
C VAL A 84 9.81 14.94 -3.32
N VAL A 85 9.91 13.63 -3.55
CA VAL A 85 11.15 12.99 -3.97
C VAL A 85 11.54 13.72 -5.24
N GLU A 86 12.57 14.56 -5.13
CA GLU A 86 13.18 15.24 -6.26
C GLU A 86 13.34 14.21 -7.37
N GLU A 87 12.79 14.56 -8.51
CA GLU A 87 12.69 13.80 -9.74
C GLU A 87 13.85 12.81 -9.86
N ILE A 88 13.52 11.52 -9.77
CA ILE A 88 14.48 10.44 -9.97
C ILE A 88 15.06 10.63 -11.37
N ASP A 89 16.33 11.04 -11.43
CA ASP A 89 17.03 11.36 -12.66
C ASP A 89 17.04 10.13 -13.58
N VAL A 90 16.21 10.17 -14.63
CA VAL A 90 15.92 9.07 -15.55
C VAL A 90 17.20 8.62 -16.28
N THR A 91 18.23 9.47 -16.32
CA THR A 91 19.54 9.16 -16.89
C THR A 91 20.36 8.17 -16.05
N ASN A 92 20.12 8.11 -14.74
CA ASN A 92 20.74 7.12 -13.84
C ASN A 92 20.04 5.74 -13.90
N LEU A 93 18.80 5.68 -14.41
CA LEU A 93 17.98 4.46 -14.45
C LEU A 93 18.19 3.65 -15.74
N ALA A 94 18.74 4.25 -16.79
CA ALA A 94 19.04 3.57 -18.05
C ALA A 94 20.20 2.57 -17.89
N PRO A 95 20.19 1.44 -18.64
CA PRO A 95 21.30 0.50 -18.65
C PRO A 95 22.56 1.19 -19.16
N ARG A 96 23.57 1.26 -18.29
CA ARG A 96 24.88 1.86 -18.56
C ARG A 96 25.74 0.94 -19.42
N LYS A 97 26.78 1.50 -20.05
CA LYS A 97 27.77 0.72 -20.79
C LYS A 97 28.35 -0.38 -19.90
N PRO A 98 28.64 -1.58 -20.41
CA PRO A 98 29.19 -2.68 -19.61
C PRO A 98 30.51 -2.30 -18.92
N ASP A 99 31.30 -1.42 -19.53
CA ASP A 99 32.60 -0.96 -19.00
C ASP A 99 32.50 0.24 -18.05
N TRP A 100 31.28 0.75 -17.81
CA TRP A 100 31.00 1.87 -16.90
C TRP A 100 31.67 1.67 -15.53
N ASP A 101 31.48 0.46 -15.00
CA ASP A 101 31.88 0.13 -13.63
C ASP A 101 33.39 0.02 -13.54
N LEU A 102 33.99 -0.58 -14.58
CA LEU A 102 35.42 -0.68 -14.73
C LEU A 102 36.07 0.70 -14.82
N LYS A 103 35.52 1.61 -15.63
CA LYS A 103 36.02 2.99 -15.74
C LYS A 103 35.96 3.72 -14.39
N ARG A 104 34.84 3.61 -13.66
CA ARG A 104 34.69 4.24 -12.34
C ARG A 104 35.70 3.72 -11.32
N ASP A 105 35.86 2.41 -11.23
CA ASP A 105 36.70 1.78 -10.21
C ASP A 105 38.20 1.94 -10.52
N VAL A 106 38.55 2.06 -11.81
CA VAL A 106 39.92 2.29 -12.27
C VAL A 106 40.30 3.78 -12.23
N ALA A 107 39.36 4.71 -12.42
CA ALA A 107 39.62 6.15 -12.46
C ALA A 107 40.39 6.65 -11.24
N LYS A 108 39.96 6.27 -10.02
CA LYS A 108 40.63 6.67 -8.77
C LYS A 108 42.08 6.16 -8.68
N LYS A 109 42.35 4.97 -9.23
CA LYS A 109 43.70 4.39 -9.26
C LYS A 109 44.57 5.09 -10.30
N LEU A 110 44.00 5.40 -11.47
CA LEU A 110 44.68 6.15 -12.52
C LEU A 110 45.04 7.56 -12.06
N GLU A 111 44.14 8.29 -11.39
CA GLU A 111 44.41 9.62 -10.85
C GLU A 111 45.61 9.60 -9.87
N LEU A 112 45.61 8.64 -8.94
CA LEU A 112 46.72 8.49 -7.98
C LEU A 112 48.03 8.14 -8.69
N LEU A 113 47.98 7.27 -9.70
CA LEU A 113 49.14 6.88 -10.49
C LEU A 113 49.65 8.07 -11.30
N GLU A 114 48.80 8.75 -12.02
CA GLU A 114 49.09 9.94 -12.83
C GLU A 114 49.78 11.02 -11.99
N ARG A 115 49.31 11.26 -10.75
CA ARG A 115 49.98 12.19 -9.83
C ARG A 115 51.40 11.76 -9.48
N ARG A 116 51.64 10.46 -9.28
CA ARG A 116 52.98 9.92 -9.03
C ARG A 116 53.85 9.97 -10.29
N THR A 117 53.29 9.66 -11.45
CA THR A 117 53.99 9.71 -12.73
C THR A 117 54.41 11.14 -13.07
N LYS A 118 53.50 12.12 -12.93
CA LYS A 118 53.81 13.55 -13.10
C LYS A 118 54.92 14.01 -12.17
N ARG A 119 54.91 13.55 -10.91
CA ARG A 119 55.98 13.84 -9.94
C ARG A 119 57.32 13.23 -10.34
N ALA A 120 57.33 11.96 -10.73
CA ALA A 120 58.53 11.28 -11.20
C ALA A 120 59.10 11.93 -12.47
N ILE A 121 58.23 12.32 -13.41
CA ILE A 121 58.61 13.08 -14.61
C ILE A 121 59.24 14.42 -14.21
N ALA A 122 58.64 15.15 -13.27
CA ALA A 122 59.19 16.42 -12.80
C ALA A 122 60.55 16.25 -12.09
N GLU A 123 60.74 15.19 -11.32
CA GLU A 123 62.02 14.84 -10.69
C GLU A 123 63.09 14.50 -11.74
N LEU A 124 62.77 13.66 -12.74
CA LEU A 124 63.67 13.32 -13.86
C LEU A 124 64.06 14.55 -14.68
N ILE A 125 63.13 15.46 -14.96
CA ILE A 125 63.41 16.71 -15.68
C ILE A 125 64.37 17.58 -14.86
N ARG A 126 64.17 17.70 -13.55
CA ARG A 126 65.08 18.46 -12.67
C ARG A 126 66.49 17.86 -12.65
N GLU A 127 66.63 16.54 -12.63
CA GLU A 127 67.93 15.88 -12.68
C GLU A 127 68.64 16.11 -14.02
N ARG A 128 67.93 15.98 -15.13
CA ARG A 128 68.48 16.25 -16.47
C ARG A 128 68.94 17.70 -16.63
N LEU A 129 68.12 18.67 -16.23
CA LEU A 129 68.48 20.09 -16.31
C LEU A 129 69.69 20.44 -15.44
N LYS A 130 69.83 19.82 -14.25
CA LYS A 130 71.02 19.99 -13.40
C LYS A 130 72.27 19.40 -14.05
N ALA A 131 72.16 18.25 -14.71
CA ALA A 131 73.28 17.63 -15.43
C ALA A 131 73.70 18.46 -16.66
N GLU A 132 72.75 19.10 -17.34
CA GLU A 132 72.98 19.97 -18.51
C GLU A 132 73.35 21.42 -18.14
N GLY A 133 73.38 21.77 -16.85
CA GLY A 133 73.77 23.11 -16.36
C GLY A 133 72.77 24.22 -16.72
N MET A 134 71.56 23.88 -17.15
CA MET A 134 70.55 24.83 -17.59
C MET A 134 69.74 25.35 -16.39
N THR A 135 69.91 26.64 -16.06
CA THR A 135 69.27 27.29 -14.90
C THR A 135 67.90 27.89 -15.21
N ASN A 136 67.55 28.08 -16.48
CA ASN A 136 66.28 28.67 -16.91
C ASN A 136 65.18 27.60 -17.06
N ILE A 137 64.63 27.19 -15.92
CA ILE A 137 63.59 26.15 -15.81
C ILE A 137 62.24 26.62 -16.40
N ALA A 138 61.97 27.93 -16.35
CA ALA A 138 60.67 28.49 -16.72
C ALA A 138 60.41 28.47 -18.24
N GLU A 139 61.42 28.77 -19.07
CA GLU A 139 61.27 28.80 -20.53
C GLU A 139 61.12 27.38 -21.11
N THR A 140 61.88 26.40 -20.63
CA THR A 140 61.83 25.01 -21.13
C THR A 140 60.49 24.32 -20.82
N VAL A 141 59.91 24.58 -19.65
CA VAL A 141 58.60 24.04 -19.27
C VAL A 141 57.46 24.66 -20.09
N SER A 142 57.53 25.96 -20.40
CA SER A 142 56.51 26.64 -21.23
C SER A 142 56.42 26.06 -22.66
N VAL A 143 57.55 25.67 -23.26
CA VAL A 143 57.60 25.06 -24.59
C VAL A 143 57.03 23.64 -24.57
N GLY A 144 57.35 22.83 -23.55
CA GLY A 144 56.84 21.46 -23.41
C GLY A 144 55.33 21.39 -23.14
N ALA A 145 54.78 22.33 -22.38
CA ALA A 145 53.35 22.39 -22.08
C ALA A 145 52.50 22.73 -23.32
N ALA A 146 53.04 23.50 -24.28
CA ALA A 146 52.34 23.84 -25.52
C ALA A 146 52.21 22.65 -26.50
N THR A 147 53.01 21.60 -26.34
CA THR A 147 53.05 20.42 -27.22
C THR A 147 52.31 19.19 -26.71
N ALA A 148 51.63 19.26 -25.55
CA ALA A 148 50.90 18.12 -25.02
C ALA A 148 49.68 17.75 -25.91
N PRO A 149 49.49 16.47 -26.29
CA PRO A 149 48.36 16.06 -27.12
C PRO A 149 47.04 16.26 -26.34
N LYS A 150 46.06 16.90 -26.99
CA LYS A 150 44.69 17.03 -26.48
C LYS A 150 44.08 15.64 -26.31
N GLU A 151 43.68 15.30 -25.10
CA GLU A 151 42.88 14.12 -24.79
C GLU A 151 41.55 14.23 -25.55
N VAL A 152 41.27 13.22 -26.38
CA VAL A 152 40.00 13.07 -27.09
C VAL A 152 39.12 12.20 -26.20
N ASP A 153 38.19 12.84 -25.50
CA ASP A 153 37.15 12.15 -24.75
C ASP A 153 36.17 11.52 -25.75
N GLU A 154 36.27 10.20 -25.95
CA GLU A 154 35.25 9.40 -26.64
C GLU A 154 34.20 8.91 -25.63
N ASP A 155 32.94 9.25 -25.93
CA ASP A 155 31.71 8.91 -25.18
C ASP A 155 31.64 7.45 -24.71
#